data_AF-A0A0F7ZV72-F1
#
_entry.id   AF-A0A0F7ZV72-F1
#
_cell.length_a   1.000
_cell.length_b   1.000
_cell.length_c   1.000
_cell.angle_alpha   90.00
_cell.angle_beta   90.00
_cell.angle_gamma   90.00
#
_symmetry.space_group_name_H-M   'P 1'
#
loop_
_entity.id
_entity.type
_entity.pdbx_description
1 polymer ?
#
loop_
_entity_poly.entity_id
_entity_poly.type
_entity_poly.pdbx_seq_one_letter_code
_entity_poly.pdbx_strand_id
1 'polypeptide(L)'
;MCGCGLPSVTLLGARGEWEEIEGRLEKLAQYGSEPAQWAELLRPIIKHMLMTFDDLDSELVKQLWLQVAQQEGSEGSGQGIETLSGWIAAFA
;
A
#
# COMPACT_ATOMS: atom_id res chain seq x y z
N MET A 1 3.36 14.28 20.09
CA MET A 1 3.16 14.07 18.64
C MET A 1 4.23 13.12 18.12
N CYS A 2 4.05 11.81 18.29
CA CYS A 2 4.93 10.81 17.67
C CYS A 2 4.39 10.58 16.26
N GLY A 3 4.97 11.23 15.25
CA GLY A 3 4.72 10.86 13.86
C GLY A 3 5.08 9.38 13.71
N CYS A 4 4.10 8.53 13.47
CA CYS A 4 4.26 7.11 13.22
C CYS A 4 4.92 6.90 11.85
N GLY A 5 6.19 7.27 11.73
CA GLY A 5 7.01 6.85 10.61
C GLY A 5 7.43 5.39 10.77
N LEU A 6 7.49 4.65 9.68
CA LEU A 6 8.15 3.35 9.67
C LEU A 6 9.66 3.60 9.82
N PRO A 7 10.31 3.15 10.92
CA PRO A 7 11.74 3.39 11.13
C PRO A 7 12.62 2.65 10.12
N SER A 8 12.12 1.53 9.59
CA SER A 8 12.70 0.80 8.47
C SER A 8 11.62 -0.06 7.83
N VAL A 9 11.79 -0.35 6.53
CA VAL A 9 10.93 -1.26 5.79
C VAL A 9 11.80 -2.34 5.16
N THR A 10 11.37 -3.59 5.29
CA THR A 10 11.97 -4.72 4.58
C THR A 10 10.90 -5.34 3.70
N LEU A 11 11.04 -5.16 2.39
CA LEU A 11 10.18 -5.83 1.42
C LEU A 11 10.69 -7.26 1.21
N LEU A 12 9.87 -8.25 1.58
CA LEU A 12 10.21 -9.66 1.41
C LEU A 12 9.92 -10.14 -0.01
N GLY A 13 10.63 -11.19 -0.42
CA GLY A 13 10.58 -11.74 -1.77
C GLY A 13 11.54 -11.02 -2.74
N ALA A 14 11.64 -11.57 -3.94
CA ALA A 14 12.43 -11.03 -5.04
C ALA A 14 11.54 -10.21 -5.99
N ARG A 15 12.16 -9.25 -6.69
CA ARG A 15 11.49 -8.41 -7.70
C ARG A 15 10.66 -9.24 -8.70
N GLY A 16 11.20 -10.36 -9.19
CA GLY A 16 10.51 -11.23 -10.14
C GLY A 16 9.26 -11.93 -9.58
N GLU A 17 9.22 -12.20 -8.27
CA GLU A 17 8.01 -12.74 -7.62
C GLU A 17 6.90 -11.70 -7.59
N TRP A 18 7.25 -10.42 -7.36
CA TRP A 18 6.30 -9.31 -7.40
C TRP A 18 5.79 -9.01 -8.82
N GLU A 19 6.63 -9.18 -9.85
CA GLU A 19 6.20 -9.11 -11.26
C GLU A 19 5.23 -10.24 -11.60
N GLU A 20 5.46 -11.46 -11.08
CA GLU A 20 4.53 -12.57 -11.25
C GLU A 20 3.18 -12.28 -10.58
N ILE A 21 3.18 -11.67 -9.40
CA ILE A 21 1.96 -11.24 -8.72
C ILE A 21 1.22 -10.19 -9.56
N GLU A 22 1.92 -9.21 -10.15
CA GLU A 22 1.30 -8.22 -11.05
C GLU A 22 0.60 -8.90 -12.23
N GLY A 23 1.27 -9.87 -12.88
CA GLY A 23 0.68 -10.63 -13.98
C GLY A 23 -0.53 -11.49 -13.58
N ARG A 24 -0.62 -11.90 -12.32
CA ARG A 24 -1.79 -12.65 -11.80
C ARG A 24 -3.01 -11.76 -11.58
N LEU A 25 -2.86 -10.44 -11.45
CA LEU A 25 -3.99 -9.52 -11.34
C LEU A 25 -4.92 -9.57 -12.56
N GLU A 26 -4.36 -9.76 -13.75
CA GLU A 26 -5.16 -9.89 -14.98
C GLU A 26 -6.05 -11.12 -14.96
N LYS A 27 -5.58 -12.20 -14.33
CA LYS A 27 -6.37 -13.42 -14.12
C LYS A 27 -7.48 -13.16 -13.10
N LEU A 28 -7.19 -12.38 -12.05
CA LEU A 28 -8.17 -12.05 -11.02
C LEU A 28 -9.42 -11.37 -11.59
N ALA A 29 -9.22 -10.47 -12.56
CA ALA A 29 -10.32 -9.77 -13.24
C ALA A 29 -11.27 -10.69 -14.04
N GLN A 30 -10.88 -11.94 -14.33
CA GLN A 30 -11.70 -12.89 -15.08
C GLN A 30 -12.78 -13.57 -14.22
N TYR A 31 -12.68 -13.50 -12.89
CA TYR A 31 -13.56 -14.21 -11.97
C TYR A 31 -14.86 -13.45 -11.62
N GLY A 32 -15.06 -12.25 -12.15
CA GLY A 32 -16.27 -11.46 -11.94
C GLY A 32 -15.99 -9.99 -11.61
N SER A 33 -17.06 -9.25 -11.33
CA SER A 33 -17.00 -7.79 -11.10
C SER A 33 -16.25 -7.42 -9.82
N GLU A 34 -16.48 -8.14 -8.72
CA GLU A 34 -15.82 -7.88 -7.43
C GLU A 34 -14.30 -8.20 -7.48
N PRO A 35 -13.86 -9.37 -7.98
CA PRO A 35 -12.44 -9.64 -8.22
C PRO A 35 -11.75 -8.64 -9.15
N ALA A 36 -12.46 -8.13 -10.17
CA ALA A 36 -11.92 -7.09 -11.06
C ALA A 36 -11.71 -5.76 -10.32
N GLN A 37 -12.64 -5.33 -9.46
CA GLN A 37 -12.45 -4.15 -8.62
C GLN A 37 -11.27 -4.31 -7.67
N TRP A 38 -11.13 -5.49 -7.06
CA TRP A 38 -9.98 -5.83 -6.23
C TRP A 38 -8.65 -5.78 -7.00
N ALA A 39 -8.62 -6.26 -8.24
CA ALA A 39 -7.44 -6.20 -9.09
C ALA A 39 -7.00 -4.76 -9.37
N GLU A 40 -7.95 -3.86 -9.60
CA GLU A 40 -7.66 -2.42 -9.80
C GLU A 40 -7.10 -1.76 -8.54
N LEU A 41 -7.57 -2.14 -7.35
CA LEU A 41 -7.06 -1.64 -6.06
C LEU A 41 -5.66 -2.20 -5.74
N LEU A 42 -5.39 -3.47 -6.08
CA LEU A 42 -4.10 -4.11 -5.85
C LEU A 42 -2.99 -3.60 -6.78
N ARG A 43 -3.35 -3.22 -8.02
CA ARG A 43 -2.40 -2.79 -9.04
C ARG A 43 -1.45 -1.67 -8.59
N PRO A 44 -1.90 -0.53 -8.03
CA PRO A 44 -1.00 0.51 -7.55
C PRO A 44 -0.12 0.04 -6.39
N ILE A 45 -0.62 -0.83 -5.51
CA ILE A 45 0.15 -1.36 -4.37
C ILE A 45 1.31 -2.21 -4.87
N ILE A 46 1.07 -3.14 -5.81
CA ILE A 46 2.13 -3.99 -6.37
C ILE A 46 3.14 -3.15 -7.16
N LYS A 47 2.70 -2.11 -7.87
CA LYS A 47 3.62 -1.17 -8.53
C LYS A 47 4.52 -0.45 -7.53
N HIS A 48 4.01 -0.06 -6.36
CA HIS A 48 4.85 0.52 -5.30
C HIS A 48 5.88 -0.48 -4.77
N MET A 49 5.54 -1.77 -4.67
CA MET A 49 6.50 -2.83 -4.31
C MET A 49 7.61 -2.94 -5.34
N LEU A 50 7.26 -2.94 -6.64
CA LEU A 50 8.23 -2.98 -7.73
C LEU A 50 9.14 -1.74 -7.74
N MET A 51 8.57 -0.54 -7.58
CA MET A 51 9.33 0.71 -7.48
C MET A 51 10.30 0.72 -6.30
N THR A 52 9.96 0.04 -5.20
CA THR A 52 10.87 -0.08 -4.04
C THR A 52 12.15 -0.81 -4.41
N PHE A 53 12.13 -1.78 -5.34
CA PHE A 53 13.34 -2.45 -5.82
C PHE A 53 14.17 -1.58 -6.77
N ASP A 54 13.54 -0.67 -7.51
CA ASP A 54 14.21 0.14 -8.53
C ASP A 54 14.90 1.37 -7.92
N ASP A 55 14.34 1.97 -6.86
CA ASP A 55 14.86 3.20 -6.26
C ASP A 55 14.59 3.30 -4.74
N LEU A 56 15.38 2.56 -3.94
CA LEU A 56 15.24 2.45 -2.48
C LEU A 56 15.43 3.79 -1.73
N ASP A 57 16.27 4.68 -2.25
CA ASP A 57 16.66 5.92 -1.57
C ASP A 57 15.84 7.14 -2.01
N SER A 58 14.98 6.99 -3.03
CA SER A 58 14.11 8.05 -3.50
C SER A 58 13.12 8.50 -2.43
N GLU A 59 12.97 9.82 -2.34
CA GLU A 59 11.97 10.46 -1.48
C GLU A 59 10.55 10.03 -1.85
N LEU A 60 10.30 9.66 -3.12
CA LEU A 60 9.01 9.12 -3.55
C LEU A 60 8.71 7.78 -2.87
N VAL A 61 9.66 6.84 -2.88
CA VAL A 61 9.49 5.52 -2.26
C VAL A 61 9.32 5.67 -0.75
N LYS A 62 10.10 6.54 -0.11
CA LYS A 62 9.95 6.83 1.33
C LYS A 62 8.56 7.40 1.65
N GLN A 63 8.07 8.36 0.86
CA GLN A 63 6.73 8.94 1.06
C GLN A 63 5.62 7.88 0.93
N LEU A 64 5.73 6.99 -0.06
CA LEU A 64 4.78 5.89 -0.23
C LEU A 64 4.70 4.98 1.00
N TRP A 65 5.86 4.61 1.56
CA TRP A 65 5.90 3.80 2.77
C TRP A 65 5.38 4.54 4.01
N LEU A 66 5.62 5.84 4.13
CA LEU A 66 5.05 6.67 5.19
C LEU A 66 3.52 6.80 5.10
N GLN A 67 2.93 6.56 3.93
CA GLN A 67 1.49 6.60 3.69
C GLN A 67 0.80 5.22 3.81
N VAL A 68 1.51 4.17 4.27
CA VAL A 68 0.91 2.82 4.37
C VAL A 68 -0.28 2.77 5.32
N ALA A 69 -0.11 3.36 6.50
CA ALA A 69 -1.05 3.33 7.60
C ALA A 69 -0.96 4.67 8.30
N GLN A 70 -2.02 5.46 8.18
CA GLN A 70 -2.16 6.76 8.80
C GLN A 70 -3.25 6.63 9.87
N GLN A 71 -2.95 7.05 11.09
CA GLN A 71 -3.94 7.13 12.15
C GLN A 71 -4.38 8.58 12.25
N GLU A 72 -5.67 8.83 12.00
CA GLU A 72 -6.29 10.13 12.21
C GLU A 72 -7.21 10.06 13.43
N GLY A 73 -7.15 11.06 14.32
CA GLY A 73 -8.19 11.23 15.34
C GLY A 73 -7.79 11.58 16.78
N SER A 74 -6.51 11.73 17.14
CA SER A 74 -6.18 12.00 18.56
C SER A 74 -6.31 13.47 18.98
N GLU A 75 -6.12 14.44 18.08
CA GLU A 75 -6.14 15.87 18.43
C GLU A 75 -6.91 16.70 17.37
N GLY A 76 -8.23 16.86 17.57
CA GLY A 76 -9.13 17.64 16.72
C GLY A 76 -10.61 17.50 17.12
N SER A 77 -11.54 18.11 16.37
CA SER A 77 -12.98 18.17 16.64
C SER A 77 -13.72 16.82 16.72
N GLY A 78 -13.04 15.70 16.46
CA GLY A 78 -13.55 14.33 16.48
C GLY A 78 -12.92 13.46 17.58
N GLN A 79 -12.84 13.99 18.81
CA GLN A 79 -12.36 13.25 19.99
C GLN A 79 -13.03 11.86 20.07
N GLY A 80 -12.22 10.80 19.98
CA GLY A 80 -12.66 9.41 20.16
C GLY A 80 -12.98 8.62 18.88
N ILE A 81 -12.78 9.20 17.69
CA ILE A 81 -12.85 8.47 16.42
C ILE A 81 -11.41 8.19 15.97
N GLU A 82 -10.92 6.97 16.21
CA GLU A 82 -9.67 6.50 15.63
C GLU A 82 -9.97 5.87 14.27
N THR A 83 -9.64 6.57 13.19
CA THR A 83 -9.70 6.02 11.84
C THR A 83 -8.31 5.62 11.37
N LEU A 84 -8.19 4.38 10.91
CA LEU A 84 -7.02 3.91 10.18
C LEU A 84 -7.24 4.18 8.69
N SER A 85 -6.45 5.08 8.13
CA SER A 85 -6.38 5.41 6.70
C SER A 85 -5.03 4.98 6.13
N GLY A 86 -4.78 5.26 4.84
CA GLY A 86 -3.58 4.84 4.13
C GLY A 86 -3.86 3.76 3.07
N TRP A 87 -2.87 3.45 2.25
CA TRP A 87 -3.09 2.55 1.11
C TRP A 87 -3.34 1.11 1.51
N ILE A 88 -2.97 0.68 2.73
CA ILE A 88 -3.30 -0.66 3.24
C ILE A 88 -4.80 -0.83 3.48
N ALA A 89 -5.52 0.27 3.70
CA ALA A 89 -6.97 0.31 3.90
C ALA A 89 -7.76 0.42 2.59
N ALA A 90 -7.11 0.38 1.41
CA ALA A 90 -7.78 0.51 0.11
C ALA A 90 -8.83 -0.59 -0.18
N PHE A 91 -8.88 -1.64 0.65
CA PHE A 91 -9.79 -2.78 0.53
C PHE A 91 -10.95 -2.78 1.52
N ALA A 92 -10.98 -1.80 2.44
CA ALA A 92 -11.92 -1.73 3.56
C ALA A 92 -13.22 -1.01 3.22
#